data_AF-A0A0S7WVQ5-F1
#
_entry.id   AF-A0A0S7WVQ5-F1
#
_cell.length_a   1.000
_cell.length_b   1.000
_cell.length_c   1.000
_cell.angle_alpha   90.00
_cell.angle_beta   90.00
_cell.angle_gamma   90.00
#
_symmetry.space_group_name_H-M   'P 1'
#
loop_
_entity.id
_entity.type
_entity.pdbx_description
1 polymer ?
#
loop_
_entity_poly.entity_id
_entity_poly.type
_entity_poly.pdbx_seq_one_letter_code
_entity_poly.pdbx_strand_id
1 'polypeptide(L)'
;SCDLVIANLTPFRGPSMDVGTAVEIGYMYGCGKPVFGYTNVVKDYAERVEPDDFFIESFGLVDNVMVEGPVYRTGAVVVRADVSSDKIYTSLEGFTGCVRQAAEILLSQQT
;
A
#
# COMPACT_ATOMS: atom_id res chain seq x y z
N SER A 1 -4.03 -3.16 20.61
CA SER A 1 -2.69 -2.79 20.12
C SER A 1 -2.25 -3.83 19.08
N CYS A 2 -1.40 -3.44 18.13
CA CYS A 2 -0.79 -4.32 17.14
C CYS A 2 0.70 -3.99 16.98
N ASP A 3 1.47 -4.92 16.40
CA ASP A 3 2.92 -4.77 16.19
C ASP A 3 3.28 -4.15 14.83
N LEU A 4 2.40 -4.30 13.84
CA LEU A 4 2.55 -3.79 12.47
C LEU A 4 1.18 -3.51 11.84
N VAL A 5 1.18 -2.92 10.64
CA VAL A 5 -0.01 -2.81 9.78
C VAL A 5 0.27 -3.36 8.37
N ILE A 6 -0.72 -4.03 7.79
CA ILE A 6 -0.78 -4.35 6.36
C ILE A 6 -1.97 -3.58 5.77
N ALA A 7 -1.69 -2.51 5.02
CA ALA A 7 -2.69 -1.64 4.43
C ALA A 7 -3.11 -2.10 3.04
N ASN A 8 -4.42 -2.07 2.76
CA ASN A 8 -4.95 -2.27 1.43
C ASN A 8 -4.99 -0.93 0.68
N LEU A 9 -4.13 -0.79 -0.32
CA LEU A 9 -3.98 0.38 -1.18
C LEU A 9 -4.77 0.24 -2.50
N THR A 10 -5.65 -0.76 -2.59
CA THR A 10 -6.54 -0.91 -3.74
C THR A 10 -7.44 0.34 -3.85
N PRO A 11 -7.58 0.96 -5.02
CA PRO A 11 -8.45 2.13 -5.20
C PRO A 11 -9.86 1.89 -4.67
N PHE A 12 -10.38 2.87 -3.94
CA PHE A 12 -11.70 2.79 -3.33
C PHE A 12 -12.48 4.08 -3.59
N ARG A 13 -13.52 3.99 -4.42
CA ARG A 13 -14.38 5.12 -4.81
C ARG A 13 -13.62 6.30 -5.43
N GLY A 14 -12.52 6.03 -6.10
CA GLY A 14 -11.68 7.03 -6.78
C GLY A 14 -10.35 6.42 -7.25
N PRO A 15 -9.43 7.26 -7.76
CA PRO A 15 -8.10 6.83 -8.17
C PRO A 15 -7.14 6.62 -7.00
N SER A 16 -7.52 6.91 -5.76
CA SER A 16 -6.70 6.63 -4.57
C SER A 16 -7.36 5.55 -3.71
N MET A 17 -6.58 4.98 -2.81
CA MET A 17 -7.03 4.12 -1.73
C MET A 17 -7.95 4.86 -0.73
N ASP A 18 -8.53 4.12 0.22
CA ASP A 18 -9.45 4.71 1.20
C ASP A 18 -8.77 5.75 2.11
N VAL A 19 -9.35 6.93 2.21
CA VAL A 19 -8.80 8.02 3.04
C VAL A 19 -8.69 7.66 4.52
N GLY A 20 -9.53 6.75 5.04
CA GLY A 20 -9.41 6.22 6.39
C GLY A 20 -8.14 5.38 6.57
N THR A 21 -7.85 4.50 5.61
CA THR A 21 -6.58 3.76 5.56
C THR A 21 -5.36 4.69 5.52
N ALA A 22 -5.44 5.84 4.85
CA ALA A 22 -4.34 6.83 4.85
C ALA A 22 -4.05 7.38 6.25
N VAL A 23 -5.10 7.65 7.04
CA VAL A 23 -4.96 8.08 8.44
C VAL A 23 -4.32 6.98 9.28
N GLU A 24 -4.72 5.72 9.10
CA GLU A 24 -4.17 4.57 9.83
C GLU A 24 -2.69 4.34 9.52
N ILE A 25 -2.28 4.46 8.24
CA ILE A 25 -0.88 4.39 7.83
C ILE A 25 -0.06 5.48 8.52
N GLY A 26 -0.53 6.73 8.47
CA GLY A 26 0.14 7.86 9.12
C GLY A 26 0.28 7.66 10.63
N TYR A 27 -0.78 7.17 11.29
CA TYR A 27 -0.77 6.87 12.72
C TYR A 27 0.24 5.77 13.06
N MET A 28 0.22 4.66 12.33
CA MET A 28 1.11 3.52 12.56
C MET A 28 2.57 3.88 12.35
N TYR A 29 2.86 4.64 11.28
CA TYR A 29 4.19 5.16 11.02
C TYR A 29 4.66 6.14 12.12
N GLY A 30 3.78 7.04 12.57
CA GLY A 30 4.05 7.96 13.68
C GLY A 30 4.34 7.25 15.01
N CYS A 31 3.73 6.08 15.23
CA CYS A 31 4.05 5.20 16.36
C CYS A 31 5.37 4.42 16.19
N GLY A 32 6.10 4.61 15.11
CA GLY A 32 7.34 3.87 14.81
C GLY A 32 7.11 2.40 14.46
N LYS A 33 5.88 2.03 14.05
CA LYS A 33 5.54 0.64 13.73
C LYS A 33 5.75 0.34 12.24
N PRO A 34 6.20 -0.88 11.89
CA PRO A 34 6.29 -1.34 10.51
C PRO A 34 4.98 -1.20 9.74
N VAL A 35 5.07 -0.66 8.53
CA VAL A 35 3.95 -0.49 7.59
C VAL A 35 4.24 -1.32 6.35
N PHE A 36 3.28 -2.15 5.97
CA PHE A 36 3.27 -2.89 4.71
C PHE A 36 2.04 -2.48 3.92
N GLY A 37 2.11 -2.57 2.59
CA GLY A 37 1.02 -2.16 1.71
C GLY A 37 0.88 -3.10 0.53
N TYR A 38 -0.36 -3.38 0.12
CA TYR A 38 -0.63 -4.10 -1.12
C TYR A 38 -1.70 -3.39 -1.94
N THR A 39 -1.74 -3.64 -3.24
CA THR A 39 -2.85 -3.25 -4.11
C THR A 39 -3.20 -4.40 -5.05
N ASN A 40 -4.48 -4.52 -5.37
CA ASN A 40 -5.01 -5.43 -6.37
C ASN A 40 -5.16 -4.74 -7.75
N VAL A 41 -4.50 -3.59 -7.95
CA VAL A 41 -4.44 -2.86 -9.21
C VAL A 41 -2.97 -2.54 -9.52
N VAL A 42 -2.48 -3.06 -10.64
CA VAL A 42 -1.06 -2.95 -11.01
C VAL A 42 -0.65 -1.59 -11.56
N LYS A 43 -1.60 -0.82 -12.08
CA LYS A 43 -1.36 0.50 -12.69
C LYS A 43 -0.87 1.52 -11.67
N ASP A 44 -0.01 2.42 -12.12
CA ASP A 44 0.45 3.55 -11.31
C ASP A 44 -0.69 4.53 -11.02
N TYR A 45 -0.53 5.33 -9.96
CA TYR A 45 -1.47 6.38 -9.58
C TYR A 45 -1.75 7.33 -10.74
N ALA A 46 -0.69 7.81 -11.41
CA ALA A 46 -0.80 8.75 -12.53
C ALA A 46 -1.58 8.19 -13.74
N GLU A 47 -1.60 6.86 -13.92
CA GLU A 47 -2.38 6.22 -15.00
C GLU A 47 -3.88 6.09 -14.66
N ARG A 48 -4.25 6.35 -13.41
CA ARG A 48 -5.62 6.18 -12.89
C ARG A 48 -6.31 7.50 -12.62
N VAL A 49 -5.57 8.59 -12.47
CA VAL A 49 -6.09 9.94 -12.25
C VAL A 49 -6.44 10.57 -13.60
N GLU A 50 -7.66 11.09 -13.70
CA GLU A 50 -8.06 11.90 -14.85
C GLU A 50 -7.34 13.26 -14.79
N PRO A 51 -6.72 13.73 -15.89
CA PRO A 51 -6.03 15.01 -15.90
C PRO A 51 -6.94 16.19 -15.54
N ASP A 52 -6.45 17.07 -14.67
CA ASP A 52 -7.06 18.35 -14.31
C ASP A 52 -5.97 19.44 -14.12
N ASP A 53 -6.34 20.58 -13.51
CA ASP A 53 -5.42 21.69 -13.27
C ASP A 53 -4.47 21.46 -12.07
N PHE A 54 -4.54 20.30 -11.40
CA PHE A 54 -3.66 19.95 -10.29
C PHE A 54 -2.51 19.04 -10.74
N PHE A 55 -1.39 19.15 -10.03
CA PHE A 55 -0.23 18.31 -10.29
C PHE A 55 -0.52 16.84 -9.92
N ILE A 56 -0.21 15.94 -10.83
CA ILE A 56 -0.33 14.49 -10.64
C ILE A 56 1.05 13.90 -10.32
N GLU A 57 1.18 13.27 -9.16
CA GLU A 57 2.39 12.55 -8.76
C GLU A 57 2.65 11.37 -9.72
N SER A 58 3.70 11.49 -10.53
CA SER A 58 4.08 10.52 -11.56
C SER A 58 5.41 9.82 -11.23
N PHE A 59 5.50 9.29 -10.01
CA PHE A 59 6.73 8.65 -9.49
C PHE A 59 6.81 7.14 -9.74
N GLY A 60 5.87 6.57 -10.49
CA GLY A 60 5.75 5.12 -10.65
C GLY A 60 5.20 4.41 -9.41
N LEU A 61 4.48 5.14 -8.56
CA LEU A 61 3.85 4.67 -7.33
C LEU A 61 2.39 4.31 -7.60
N VAL A 62 1.85 3.34 -6.86
CA VAL A 62 0.43 2.98 -6.86
C VAL A 62 -0.42 4.06 -6.20
N ASP A 63 0.08 4.84 -5.25
CA ASP A 63 -0.67 5.93 -4.62
C ASP A 63 0.24 7.10 -4.23
N ASN A 64 -0.31 8.11 -3.55
CA ASN A 64 0.42 9.28 -3.07
C ASN A 64 1.71 8.89 -2.32
N VAL A 65 2.78 9.65 -2.50
CA VAL A 65 4.08 9.40 -1.88
C VAL A 65 4.04 9.29 -0.35
N MET A 66 3.11 10.00 0.32
CA MET A 66 2.94 9.93 1.77
C MET A 66 2.32 8.61 2.25
N VAL A 67 1.65 7.88 1.35
CA VAL A 67 1.05 6.57 1.61
C VAL A 67 2.10 5.47 1.46
N GLU A 68 2.87 5.48 0.37
CA GLU A 68 3.88 4.44 0.14
C GLU A 68 5.19 4.68 0.85
N GLY A 69 5.53 5.94 1.15
CA GLY A 69 6.75 6.31 1.87
C GLY A 69 6.98 5.46 3.14
N PRO A 70 6.00 5.34 4.06
CA PRO A 70 6.09 4.47 5.22
C PRO A 70 6.38 2.99 4.93
N VAL A 71 5.88 2.46 3.80
CA VAL A 71 6.19 1.09 3.36
C VAL A 71 7.67 0.97 3.02
N TYR A 72 8.19 1.88 2.19
CA TYR A 72 9.62 1.89 1.85
C TYR A 72 10.52 2.14 3.07
N ARG A 73 10.07 2.96 4.04
CA ARG A 73 10.82 3.21 5.29
C ARG A 73 10.90 1.97 6.19
N THR A 74 9.96 1.04 6.06
CA THR A 74 10.02 -0.28 6.70
C THR A 74 11.05 -1.21 6.04
N GLY A 75 11.56 -0.85 4.86
CA GLY A 75 12.36 -1.75 4.00
C GLY A 75 11.51 -2.67 3.14
N ALA A 76 10.20 -2.46 3.13
CA ALA A 76 9.22 -3.18 2.33
C ALA A 76 9.01 -2.50 0.97
N VAL A 77 8.30 -3.20 0.07
CA VAL A 77 7.78 -2.63 -1.17
C VAL A 77 6.28 -2.89 -1.24
N VAL A 78 5.53 -2.03 -1.93
CA VAL A 78 4.10 -2.30 -2.12
C VAL A 78 3.92 -3.53 -3.02
N VAL A 79 3.21 -4.53 -2.49
CA VAL A 79 2.88 -5.73 -3.25
C VAL A 79 1.76 -5.41 -4.24
N ARG A 80 2.03 -5.53 -5.54
CA ARG A 80 1.03 -5.39 -6.60
C ARG A 80 0.57 -6.76 -7.05
N ALA A 81 -0.71 -7.08 -6.87
CA ALA A 81 -1.31 -8.31 -7.36
C ALA A 81 -2.15 -8.01 -8.61
N ASP A 82 -1.87 -8.74 -9.70
CA ASP A 82 -2.67 -8.68 -10.93
C ASP A 82 -3.85 -9.65 -10.82
N VAL A 83 -4.99 -9.12 -10.41
CA VAL A 83 -6.20 -9.92 -10.16
C VAL A 83 -7.30 -9.54 -11.14
N SER A 84 -8.20 -10.49 -11.41
CA SER A 84 -9.35 -10.23 -12.24
C SER A 84 -10.27 -9.17 -11.62
N SER A 85 -10.95 -8.38 -12.46
CA SER A 85 -11.75 -7.23 -12.02
C SER A 85 -12.88 -7.58 -11.04
N ASP A 86 -13.45 -8.78 -11.17
CA ASP A 86 -14.46 -9.34 -10.26
C ASP A 86 -13.91 -9.71 -8.87
N LYS A 87 -12.58 -9.75 -8.72
CA LYS A 87 -11.88 -10.14 -7.48
C LYS A 87 -11.07 -9.02 -6.85
N ILE A 88 -11.12 -7.79 -7.38
CA ILE A 88 -10.35 -6.64 -6.88
C ILE A 88 -10.52 -6.45 -5.36
N TYR A 89 -11.71 -6.69 -4.81
CA TYR A 89 -11.99 -6.51 -3.38
C TYR A 89 -12.05 -7.80 -2.56
N THR A 90 -11.84 -8.96 -3.18
CA THR A 90 -11.96 -10.27 -2.51
C THR A 90 -10.70 -11.12 -2.60
N SER A 91 -9.79 -10.81 -3.52
CA SER A 91 -8.49 -11.50 -3.61
C SER A 91 -7.58 -11.15 -2.44
N LEU A 92 -6.99 -12.17 -1.83
CA LEU A 92 -6.01 -12.08 -0.75
C LEU A 92 -4.57 -12.26 -1.23
N GLU A 93 -4.33 -12.25 -2.55
CA GLU A 93 -3.00 -12.50 -3.11
C GLU A 93 -2.01 -11.41 -2.71
N GLY A 94 -2.38 -10.13 -2.85
CA GLY A 94 -1.57 -8.99 -2.40
C GLY A 94 -1.33 -9.00 -0.89
N PHE A 95 -2.38 -9.28 -0.11
CA PHE A 95 -2.28 -9.41 1.35
C PHE A 95 -1.29 -10.53 1.75
N THR A 96 -1.38 -11.70 1.10
CA THR A 96 -0.49 -12.83 1.36
C THR A 96 0.96 -12.49 1.01
N GLY A 97 1.19 -11.72 -0.06
CA GLY A 97 2.52 -11.20 -0.38
C GLY A 97 3.08 -10.32 0.73
N CYS A 98 2.27 -9.42 1.30
CA CYS A 98 2.68 -8.60 2.44
C CYS A 98 2.99 -9.44 3.67
N VAL A 99 2.20 -10.47 3.97
CA VAL A 99 2.48 -11.38 5.10
C VAL A 99 3.83 -12.06 4.94
N ARG A 100 4.18 -12.54 3.74
CA ARG A 100 5.50 -13.14 3.47
C ARG A 100 6.62 -12.13 3.66
N GLN A 101 6.48 -10.94 3.09
CA GLN A 101 7.49 -9.88 3.22
C GLN A 101 7.66 -9.43 4.68
N ALA A 102 6.57 -9.33 5.44
CA ALA A 102 6.61 -9.01 6.86
C ALA A 102 7.34 -10.10 7.66
N ALA A 103 7.07 -11.37 7.37
CA ALA A 103 7.79 -12.48 8.01
C ALA A 103 9.29 -12.44 7.69
N GLU A 104 9.67 -12.22 6.43
CA GLU A 104 11.07 -12.15 6.01
C GLU A 104 11.82 -10.99 6.69
N ILE A 105 11.24 -9.78 6.69
CA ILE A 105 11.87 -8.58 7.24
C ILE A 105 11.94 -8.66 8.77
N LEU A 106 10.87 -9.07 9.44
CA LEU A 106 10.82 -9.01 10.91
C LEU A 106 11.53 -10.18 11.58
N LEU A 107 11.55 -11.36 10.97
CA LEU A 107 12.26 -12.52 11.53
C LEU A 107 13.78 -12.42 11.30
N SER A 108 14.23 -11.78 10.21
CA SER A 108 15.67 -11.56 9.97
C SER A 108 16.30 -10.54 10.91
N GLN A 109 15.50 -9.65 11.50
CA GLN A 109 15.96 -8.64 12.47
C GLN A 109 16.05 -9.18 13.91
N GLN A 110 15.61 -10.41 14.18
CA GLN A 110 15.65 -11.04 15.50
C GLN A 110 16.91 -11.88 15.77
N THR A 111 17.76 -12.06 14.75
CA THR A 111 19.08 -12.69 14.83
C THR A 111 20.19 -11.68 15.00
#